data_AF-A0A8R1IE29-F1
#
_entry.id   AF-A0A8R1IE29-F1
#
_cell.length_a   1.000
_cell.length_b   1.000
_cell.length_c   1.000
_cell.angle_alpha   90.00
_cell.angle_beta   90.00
_cell.angle_gamma   90.00
#
_symmetry.space_group_name_H-M   'P 1'
#
loop_
_entity.id
_entity.type
_entity.pdbx_description
1 polymer ?
#
loop_
_entity_poly.entity_id
_entity_poly.type
_entity_poly.pdbx_seq_one_letter_code
_entity_poly.pdbx_strand_id
1 'polypeptide(L)'
;MPANHSFDHGSRSFPHSEQANVDVMHQLGLKLHEMPRQLGRSWNAICRYATDPINHGKKQKLPQTTQHPHLPIGRRRNSRLQHYKELICFETKKRMVSL
;
A
#
# COMPACT_ATOMS: atom_id res chain seq x y z
N MET A 1 -31.55 13.04 11.73
CA MET A 1 -30.43 13.85 11.22
C MET A 1 -29.36 12.91 10.68
N PRO A 2 -29.10 12.83 9.37
CA PRO A 2 -28.01 12.00 8.87
C PRO A 2 -26.67 12.67 9.24
N ALA A 3 -25.75 11.87 9.79
CA ALA A 3 -24.40 12.32 10.08
C ALA A 3 -23.63 12.52 8.77
N ASN A 4 -23.26 13.76 8.49
CA ASN A 4 -22.40 14.11 7.36
C ASN A 4 -20.99 13.58 7.64
N HIS A 5 -20.72 12.33 7.26
CA HIS A 5 -19.36 11.81 7.23
C HIS A 5 -18.63 12.48 6.05
N SER A 6 -18.11 13.68 6.31
CA SER A 6 -17.09 14.30 5.45
C SER A 6 -15.89 13.36 5.47
N PHE A 7 -15.72 12.56 4.41
CA PHE A 7 -14.47 11.85 4.21
C PHE A 7 -13.40 12.92 4.06
N ASP A 8 -12.48 13.00 5.02
CA ASP A 8 -11.27 13.80 4.89
C ASP A 8 -10.48 13.28 3.69
N HIS A 9 -10.74 13.88 2.53
CA HIS A 9 -10.03 13.58 1.29
C HIS A 9 -8.66 14.29 1.24
N GLY A 10 -8.32 15.07 2.27
CA GLY A 10 -7.16 15.96 2.32
C GLY A 10 -5.81 15.24 2.23
N SER A 11 -5.80 13.93 2.48
CA SER A 11 -4.59 13.10 2.39
C SER A 11 -4.50 12.20 1.16
N ARG A 12 -5.60 11.98 0.43
CA ARG A 12 -5.68 10.95 -0.63
C ARG A 12 -5.81 11.52 -2.05
N SER A 13 -6.24 12.77 -2.14
CA SER A 13 -6.40 13.49 -3.40
C SER A 13 -5.26 14.48 -3.58
N PHE A 14 -4.53 14.34 -4.68
CA PHE A 14 -3.55 15.33 -5.14
C PHE A 14 -4.33 16.43 -5.87
N PRO A 15 -4.61 17.60 -5.24
CA PRO A 15 -5.45 18.63 -5.84
C PRO A 15 -4.77 19.19 -7.09
N HIS A 16 -5.58 19.75 -8.00
CA HIS A 16 -5.08 20.24 -9.29
C HIS A 16 -3.96 21.29 -9.14
N SER A 17 -4.02 22.13 -8.10
CA SER A 17 -2.98 23.12 -7.78
C SER A 17 -1.63 22.49 -7.41
N GLU A 18 -1.62 21.27 -6.87
CA GLU A 18 -0.38 20.57 -6.51
C GLU A 18 0.18 19.70 -7.63
N GLN A 19 -0.68 19.26 -8.57
CA GLN A 19 -0.27 18.52 -9.76
C GLN A 19 0.74 19.31 -10.59
N ALA A 20 0.44 20.60 -10.83
CA ALA A 20 1.34 21.51 -11.53
C ALA A 20 2.71 21.64 -10.84
N ASN A 21 2.76 21.62 -9.51
CA ASN A 21 4.02 21.68 -8.78
C ASN A 21 4.86 20.42 -9.01
N VAL A 22 4.23 19.23 -9.05
CA VAL A 22 4.94 17.98 -9.39
C VAL A 22 5.45 18.03 -10.83
N ASP A 23 4.66 18.54 -11.77
CA ASP A 23 5.05 18.64 -13.18
C ASP A 23 6.23 19.59 -13.37
N VAL A 24 6.23 20.74 -12.68
CA VAL A 24 7.34 21.70 -12.69
C VAL A 24 8.59 21.04 -12.10
N MET A 25 8.47 20.36 -10.96
CA MET A 25 9.61 19.71 -10.32
C MET A 25 10.18 18.57 -11.17
N HIS A 26 9.32 17.83 -11.87
CA HIS A 26 9.75 16.82 -12.83
C HIS A 26 10.48 17.43 -14.03
N GLN A 27 9.98 18.54 -14.58
CA GLN A 27 10.64 19.28 -15.67
C GLN A 27 12.00 19.85 -15.26
N LEU A 28 12.13 20.27 -14.00
CA LEU A 28 13.40 20.72 -13.41
C LEU A 28 14.39 19.57 -13.14
N GLY A 29 14.00 18.31 -13.42
CA GLY A 29 14.86 17.14 -13.23
C GLY A 29 15.00 16.69 -11.78
N LEU A 30 14.14 17.17 -10.87
CA LEU A 30 14.15 16.70 -9.48
C LEU A 30 13.72 15.25 -9.43
N LYS A 31 14.42 14.46 -8.61
CA LYS A 31 14.08 13.05 -8.44
C LYS A 31 12.83 12.98 -7.58
N LEU A 32 11.96 12.03 -7.89
CA LEU A 32 10.72 11.83 -7.15
C LEU A 32 10.97 11.85 -5.63
N HIS A 33 11.99 11.15 -5.11
CA HIS A 33 12.20 10.99 -3.65
C HIS A 33 12.55 12.29 -2.91
N GLU A 34 12.95 13.32 -3.65
CA GLU A 34 13.25 14.66 -3.14
C GLU A 34 11.97 15.50 -3.01
N MET A 35 10.96 15.18 -3.82
CA MET A 35 9.72 15.94 -3.93
C MET A 35 8.85 15.97 -2.67
N PRO A 36 8.73 14.89 -1.86
CA PRO A 36 7.97 14.91 -0.61
C PRO A 36 8.35 16.05 0.34
N ARG A 37 9.66 16.35 0.45
CA ARG A 37 10.17 17.39 1.35
C ARG A 37 9.76 18.78 0.89
N GLN A 38 9.69 19.00 -0.41
CA GLN A 38 9.35 20.30 -1.00
C GLN A 38 7.84 20.53 -1.05
N LEU A 39 7.07 19.47 -1.31
CA LEU A 39 5.62 19.55 -1.47
C LEU A 39 4.85 19.35 -0.17
N GLY A 40 5.49 18.91 0.91
CA GLY A 40 4.80 18.56 2.16
C GLY A 40 3.81 17.40 1.98
N ARG A 41 4.02 16.56 0.94
CA ARG A 41 3.13 15.45 0.58
C ARG A 41 3.84 14.11 0.72
N SER A 42 3.04 13.07 0.95
CA SER A 42 3.58 11.72 1.05
C SER A 42 4.16 11.25 -0.29
N TRP A 43 5.20 10.44 -0.20
CA TRP A 43 5.78 9.71 -1.34
C TRP A 43 4.72 9.00 -2.18
N ASN A 44 3.80 8.28 -1.52
CA ASN A 44 2.76 7.52 -2.20
C ASN A 44 1.80 8.41 -2.99
N ALA A 45 1.50 9.61 -2.48
CA ALA A 45 0.62 10.54 -3.18
C ALA A 45 1.26 11.06 -4.47
N ILE A 46 2.54 11.44 -4.40
CA ILE A 46 3.33 11.92 -5.55
C ILE A 46 3.52 10.79 -6.57
N CYS A 47 3.89 9.59 -6.12
CA CYS A 47 4.14 8.44 -6.99
C CYS A 47 2.88 8.02 -7.76
N ARG A 48 1.71 8.02 -7.10
CA ARG A 48 0.43 7.72 -7.76
C ARG A 48 0.08 8.73 -8.83
N TYR A 49 0.36 10.01 -8.61
CA TYR A 49 0.19 11.04 -9.64
C TYR A 49 1.18 10.84 -10.79
N ALA A 50 2.49 10.73 -10.49
CA ALA A 50 3.54 10.65 -11.50
C ALA A 50 3.44 9.39 -12.40
N THR A 51 2.91 8.29 -11.87
CA THR A 51 2.74 7.04 -12.64
C THR A 51 1.62 7.15 -13.69
N ASP A 52 0.56 7.89 -13.40
CA ASP A 52 -0.60 8.03 -14.28
C ASP A 52 -1.25 9.42 -14.13
N PRO A 53 -0.55 10.49 -14.57
CA PRO A 53 -1.00 11.85 -14.35
C PRO A 53 -2.29 12.16 -15.12
N ILE A 54 -2.49 11.53 -16.29
CA ILE A 54 -3.64 11.74 -17.16
C ILE A 54 -4.93 11.17 -16.56
N ASN A 55 -4.86 10.05 -15.83
CA ASN A 55 -6.03 9.43 -15.20
C ASN A 55 -6.11 9.67 -13.69
N HIS A 56 -5.15 10.39 -13.12
CA HIS A 56 -5.17 10.72 -11.70
C HIS A 56 -6.46 11.49 -11.33
N GLY A 57 -7.23 10.95 -10.38
CA GLY A 57 -8.49 11.52 -9.93
C GLY A 57 -9.69 11.24 -10.85
N LYS A 58 -9.50 10.64 -12.04
CA LYS A 58 -10.62 10.15 -12.85
C LYS A 58 -11.17 8.89 -12.21
N LYS A 59 -12.49 8.88 -11.93
CA LYS A 59 -13.18 7.64 -11.56
C LYS A 59 -13.12 6.72 -12.78
N GLN A 60 -12.38 5.60 -12.68
CA GLN A 60 -12.50 4.56 -13.69
C GLN A 60 -13.97 4.16 -13.77
N LYS A 61 -14.57 4.27 -14.96
CA LYS A 61 -15.82 3.57 -15.26
C LYS A 61 -15.46 2.10 -15.31
N LEU A 62 -15.57 1.43 -14.17
CA LEU A 62 -15.40 -0.01 -14.12
C LEU A 62 -16.45 -0.61 -15.08
N PRO A 63 -16.05 -1.39 -16.10
CA PRO A 63 -17.02 -2.24 -16.78
C PRO A 63 -17.62 -3.13 -15.70
N GLN A 64 -18.94 -3.09 -15.58
CA GLN A 64 -19.69 -3.82 -14.57
C GLN A 64 -19.77 -5.29 -14.97
N THR A 65 -18.63 -5.96 -15.08
CA THR A 65 -18.51 -7.41 -15.22
C THR A 65 -17.08 -7.83 -14.91
N THR A 66 -16.84 -8.13 -13.64
CA THR A 66 -15.84 -9.13 -13.29
C THR A 66 -16.52 -10.03 -12.28
N GLN A 67 -17.13 -11.10 -12.76
CA GLN A 67 -17.34 -12.28 -11.93
C GLN A 67 -15.94 -12.72 -11.48
N HIS A 68 -15.52 -12.30 -10.28
CA HIS A 68 -14.25 -12.72 -9.72
C HIS A 68 -14.38 -14.21 -9.38
N PRO A 69 -13.58 -15.11 -9.98
CA PRO A 69 -13.45 -16.44 -9.43
C PRO A 69 -12.89 -16.26 -8.01
N HIS A 70 -13.59 -16.80 -7.02
CA HIS A 70 -13.09 -16.85 -5.64
C HIS A 70 -11.85 -17.75 -5.63
N LEU A 71 -10.68 -17.16 -5.83
CA LEU A 71 -9.42 -17.84 -5.59
C LEU A 71 -9.33 -18.09 -4.08
N PRO A 72 -9.13 -19.33 -3.63
CA PRO A 72 -8.92 -19.58 -2.21
C PRO A 72 -7.67 -18.81 -1.79
N ILE A 73 -7.87 -17.86 -0.87
CA ILE A 73 -6.82 -17.09 -0.22
C ILE A 73 -5.72 -18.07 0.20
N GLY A 74 -4.61 -18.00 -0.53
CA GLY A 74 -3.48 -18.89 -0.35
C GLY A 74 -3.02 -18.84 1.10
N ARG A 75 -2.99 -19.99 1.76
CA ARG A 75 -2.57 -20.13 3.17
C ARG A 75 -1.22 -19.44 3.38
N ARG A 76 -1.23 -18.32 4.09
CA ARG A 76 -0.02 -17.65 4.59
C ARG A 76 0.72 -18.65 5.47
N ARG A 77 1.79 -19.25 4.95
CA ARG A 77 2.63 -20.19 5.69
C ARG A 77 3.37 -19.42 6.78
N ASN A 78 2.89 -19.50 8.02
CA ASN A 78 3.61 -19.00 9.20
C ASN A 78 4.78 -19.95 9.53
N SER A 79 5.84 -19.91 8.72
CA SER A 79 7.06 -20.73 8.88
C SER A 79 7.71 -20.55 10.26
N ARG A 80 7.67 -19.32 10.80
CA ARG A 80 8.26 -18.99 12.11
C ARG A 80 7.60 -19.71 13.28
N LEU A 81 6.28 -19.89 13.24
CA LEU A 81 5.54 -20.63 14.29
C LEU A 81 5.80 -22.13 14.22
N GLN A 82 5.96 -22.68 13.02
CA GLN A 82 6.31 -24.09 12.83
C GLN A 82 7.73 -24.38 13.34
N HIS A 83 8.69 -23.50 13.02
CA HIS A 83 10.07 -23.66 13.49
C HIS A 83 10.18 -23.63 15.02
N TYR A 84 9.44 -22.73 15.69
CA TYR A 84 9.41 -22.72 17.15
C TYR A 84 8.82 -24.02 17.73
N LYS A 85 7.72 -24.54 17.15
CA LYS A 85 7.15 -25.83 17.57
C LYS A 85 8.12 -27.01 17.40
N GLU A 86 8.86 -27.06 16.28
CA GLU A 86 9.85 -28.11 16.04
C GLU A 86 11.01 -28.06 17.05
N LEU A 87 11.51 -26.86 17.38
CA LEU A 87 12.55 -26.70 18.41
C LEU A 87 12.09 -27.19 19.78
N ILE A 88 10.86 -26.85 20.19
CA ILE A 88 10.29 -27.29 21.47
C ILE A 88 10.09 -28.82 21.48
N CYS A 89 9.63 -29.42 20.38
CA CYS A 89 9.51 -30.87 20.27
C CYS A 89 10.86 -31.60 20.31
N PHE A 90 11.92 -31.01 19.75
CA PHE A 90 13.25 -31.59 19.79
C PHE A 90 13.84 -31.56 21.21
N GLU A 91 13.67 -30.44 21.91
CA GLU A 91 14.11 -30.28 23.31
C GLU A 91 13.40 -31.26 24.26
N THR A 92 12.08 -31.44 24.11
CA THR A 92 11.33 -32.39 24.96
C THR A 92 11.73 -33.84 24.69
N LYS A 93 11.98 -34.21 23.43
CA LYS A 93 12.48 -35.55 23.09
C LYS A 93 13.88 -35.81 23.65
N LYS A 94 14.80 -34.83 23.62
CA LYS A 94 16.12 -34.98 24.24
C LYS A 94 16.04 -35.25 25.74
N ARG A 95 15.16 -34.54 26.45
CA ARG A 95 14.99 -34.74 27.90
C ARG A 95 14.42 -36.11 28.27
N MET A 96 13.57 -36.70 27.42
CA MET A 96 13.02 -38.03 27.65
C MET A 96 14.03 -39.17 27.41
N VAL A 97 15.09 -38.92 26.64
CA VAL A 97 16.14 -39.92 26.33
C VAL A 97 17.30 -39.88 27.34
N SER A 98 17.39 -38.85 28.17
CA SER A 98 18.45 -38.67 29.18
C SER A 98 18.02 -39.06 30.61
N LEU A 99 16.99 -39.90 30.76
CA LEU A 99 16.55 -40.48 32.05
C LEU A 99 16.82 -41.98 32.08
#